data_AF-A0A6G4CN21-F1
#
_entry.id   AF-A0A6G4CN21-F1
#
_cell.length_a   1.000
_cell.length_b   1.000
_cell.length_c   1.000
_cell.angle_alpha   90.00
_cell.angle_beta   90.00
_cell.angle_gamma   90.00
#
_symmetry.space_group_name_H-M   'P 1'
#
loop_
_entity.id
_entity.type
_entity.pdbx_description
1 polymer ?
#
loop_
_entity_poly.entity_id
_entity_poly.type
_entity_poly.pdbx_seq_one_letter_code
_entity_poly.pdbx_strand_id
1 'polypeptide(L)'
;MNFLGESASWALAASIVPYLDEYHYYTSTSNMFFILKRNFDKFNLQDMFAEEYASEYAWVSGNNHINLKSISKKVEEFSTSPCDVTETLFMILLENLSFGNIHRMEIALPAIYNMCKKCSKLFSTIVKLWKDLSDHAQNALMVCSVRWSREKADGFQCLAALLEEEYEQSNVLSIKYILHTVLSIYGQTLNENNESDIAFDAEPAEDAGYRNTLSELHKNEVEGNTGFFLDLVKRFDDVNDLYKCMPLFDAVSDCKYPGYNRDGDCVCISNVKRDISQQILYAEEQKGRWNCIPLHIKKQWLLQIDDAYLMTSTPCFSYDACWNIEASLSKLKAENKCIEIKKLLQNICMDKINANEIVIGSVIWYPLGQDESFVYTTVAKILSMRELFVDNNIYQVFMNYSFICDEGYYFELGCESADDGGVSLVRTCVGSSMWYYNNPLICPANVIIQELELVSDFENPYIWHDSNGDIVLRYERIASPTRDITQQHYIRQPIIGRWLCDKKILENWMNKNMFQIKYVDNLSDNQYN
;
A
#
# COMPACT_ATOMS: atom_id res chain seq x y z
N MET A 1 -19.73 15.01 -25.60
CA MET A 1 -19.01 15.14 -26.89
C MET A 1 -18.24 16.45 -26.95
N ASN A 2 -16.96 16.39 -27.38
CA ASN A 2 -16.01 17.47 -27.73
C ASN A 2 -15.71 18.57 -26.69
N PHE A 3 -14.90 18.27 -25.66
CA PHE A 3 -14.31 19.33 -24.82
C PHE A 3 -12.88 19.75 -25.25
N LEU A 4 -12.17 18.93 -26.01
CA LEU A 4 -10.78 19.20 -26.44
C LEU A 4 -10.61 19.38 -27.95
N GLY A 5 -11.69 19.20 -28.73
CA GLY A 5 -11.63 19.22 -30.19
C GLY A 5 -10.70 18.14 -30.76
N GLU A 6 -10.77 17.98 -32.08
CA GLU A 6 -9.94 17.07 -32.86
C GLU A 6 -8.45 17.44 -32.79
N SER A 7 -8.16 18.73 -32.66
CA SER A 7 -6.81 19.30 -32.58
C SER A 7 -5.98 18.80 -31.40
N ALA A 8 -6.60 18.53 -30.24
CA ALA A 8 -5.86 18.07 -29.06
C ALA A 8 -5.44 16.60 -29.16
N SER A 9 -6.28 15.74 -29.76
CA SER A 9 -5.93 14.34 -30.00
C SER A 9 -4.77 14.24 -31.00
N TRP A 10 -4.78 15.08 -32.03
CA TRP A 10 -3.69 15.16 -33.01
C TRP A 10 -2.43 15.84 -32.46
N ALA A 11 -2.57 16.82 -31.56
CA ALA A 11 -1.43 17.41 -30.86
C ALA A 11 -0.75 16.39 -29.93
N LEU A 12 -1.54 15.56 -29.24
CA LEU A 12 -1.02 14.46 -28.43
C LEU A 12 -0.31 13.40 -29.30
N ALA A 13 -0.94 12.96 -30.40
CA ALA A 13 -0.33 12.03 -31.34
C ALA A 13 0.97 12.59 -31.94
N ALA A 14 0.97 13.85 -32.39
CA ALA A 14 2.13 14.53 -32.95
C ALA A 14 3.26 14.74 -31.91
N SER A 15 2.91 14.92 -30.63
CA SER A 15 3.90 15.04 -29.56
C SER A 15 4.64 13.74 -29.26
N ILE A 16 4.07 12.59 -29.66
CA ILE A 16 4.67 11.26 -29.47
C ILE A 16 5.62 10.92 -30.62
N VAL A 17 5.37 11.45 -31.82
CA VAL A 17 6.14 11.16 -33.06
C VAL A 17 7.66 11.29 -32.92
N PRO A 18 8.22 12.33 -32.25
CA PRO A 18 9.68 12.47 -32.12
C PRO A 18 10.33 11.41 -31.23
N TYR A 19 9.55 10.72 -30.40
CA TYR A 19 10.04 9.80 -29.36
C TYR A 19 9.82 8.32 -29.73
N LEU A 20 9.23 8.05 -30.91
CA LEU A 20 8.97 6.70 -31.41
C LEU A 20 10.24 5.90 -31.70
N ASP A 21 11.35 6.58 -32.03
CA ASP A 21 12.64 5.95 -32.32
C ASP A 21 13.54 5.79 -31.07
N GLU A 22 13.26 6.52 -29.98
CA GLU A 22 14.17 6.63 -28.82
C GLU A 22 13.77 5.72 -27.65
N TYR A 23 12.50 5.33 -27.57
CA TYR A 23 11.98 4.40 -26.56
C TYR A 23 11.23 3.28 -27.26
N HIS A 24 11.84 2.09 -27.31
CA HIS A 24 11.23 0.88 -27.87
C HIS A 24 9.72 0.78 -27.54
N TYR A 25 8.87 0.93 -28.57
CA TYR A 25 7.48 0.51 -28.86
C TYR A 25 6.40 0.29 -27.76
N TYR A 26 6.75 0.25 -26.47
CA TYR A 26 5.88 -0.15 -25.37
C TYR A 26 5.09 1.02 -24.76
N THR A 27 5.63 2.24 -24.81
CA THR A 27 4.96 3.48 -24.34
C THR A 27 3.99 4.05 -25.38
N SER A 28 4.15 3.69 -26.66
CA SER A 28 3.25 4.08 -27.74
C SER A 28 1.94 3.31 -27.73
N THR A 29 1.95 2.04 -27.33
CA THR A 29 0.77 1.16 -27.33
C THR A 29 -0.32 1.64 -26.38
N SER A 30 -0.02 2.01 -25.14
CA SER A 30 -1.05 2.50 -24.18
C SER A 30 -1.67 3.85 -24.59
N ASN A 31 -0.86 4.76 -25.15
CA ASN A 31 -1.33 6.05 -25.67
C ASN A 31 -2.16 5.86 -26.96
N MET A 32 -1.76 4.92 -27.80
CA MET A 32 -2.53 4.50 -28.98
C MET A 32 -3.85 3.87 -28.55
N PHE A 33 -3.88 2.88 -27.64
CA PHE A 33 -5.11 2.29 -27.09
C PHE A 33 -6.09 3.34 -26.57
N PHE A 34 -5.60 4.37 -25.88
CA PHE A 34 -6.42 5.49 -25.41
C PHE A 34 -7.00 6.32 -26.57
N ILE A 35 -6.20 6.65 -27.58
CA ILE A 35 -6.65 7.36 -28.80
C ILE A 35 -7.66 6.52 -29.59
N LEU A 36 -7.46 5.20 -29.65
CA LEU A 36 -8.30 4.23 -30.37
C LEU A 36 -9.65 4.03 -29.68
N LYS A 37 -9.67 3.86 -28.34
CA LYS A 37 -10.92 3.75 -27.54
C LYS A 37 -11.79 5.00 -27.64
N ARG A 38 -11.18 6.18 -27.84
CA ARG A 38 -11.87 7.48 -27.97
C ARG A 38 -12.46 7.76 -29.35
N ASN A 39 -11.95 7.11 -30.41
CA ASN A 39 -12.38 7.33 -31.79
C ASN A 39 -13.01 6.09 -32.43
N PHE A 40 -13.52 5.17 -31.60
CA PHE A 40 -14.07 3.86 -31.97
C PHE A 40 -15.08 3.90 -33.13
N ASP A 41 -15.89 4.96 -33.22
CA ASP A 41 -16.97 5.06 -34.22
C ASP A 41 -16.53 5.62 -35.58
N LYS A 42 -15.27 6.08 -35.73
CA LYS A 42 -14.86 6.95 -36.84
C LYS A 42 -13.86 6.34 -37.82
N PHE A 43 -13.44 5.11 -37.62
CA PHE A 43 -12.41 4.47 -38.44
C PHE A 43 -12.73 2.99 -38.66
N ASN A 44 -12.27 2.43 -39.78
CA ASN A 44 -12.17 0.99 -39.99
C ASN A 44 -10.96 0.45 -39.18
N LEU A 45 -11.00 0.65 -37.86
CA LEU A 45 -9.95 0.34 -36.89
C LEU A 45 -9.53 -1.12 -36.90
N GLN A 46 -10.41 -2.00 -37.37
CA GLN A 46 -10.10 -3.40 -37.62
C GLN A 46 -8.89 -3.57 -38.54
N ASP A 47 -8.74 -2.73 -39.58
CA ASP A 47 -7.66 -2.88 -40.54
C ASP A 47 -6.31 -2.47 -39.95
N MET A 48 -6.28 -1.38 -39.16
CA MET A 48 -5.05 -0.94 -38.48
C MET A 48 -4.67 -1.86 -37.33
N PHE A 49 -5.62 -2.29 -36.50
CA PHE A 49 -5.35 -3.31 -35.49
C PHE A 49 -4.94 -4.64 -36.12
N ALA A 50 -5.53 -5.02 -37.25
CA ALA A 50 -5.13 -6.23 -37.97
C ALA A 50 -3.71 -6.11 -38.51
N GLU A 51 -3.28 -4.96 -39.01
CA GLU A 51 -1.91 -4.72 -39.48
C GLU A 51 -0.90 -4.65 -38.33
N GLU A 52 -1.20 -3.95 -37.24
CA GLU A 52 -0.33 -3.89 -36.05
C GLU A 52 -0.23 -5.27 -35.37
N TYR A 53 -1.37 -5.94 -35.14
CA TYR A 53 -1.40 -7.32 -34.65
C TYR A 53 -0.70 -8.28 -35.59
N ALA A 54 -0.85 -8.15 -36.92
CA ALA A 54 -0.14 -8.99 -37.89
C ALA A 54 1.36 -8.73 -37.86
N SER A 55 1.80 -7.48 -37.66
CA SER A 55 3.21 -7.11 -37.53
C SER A 55 3.82 -7.67 -36.25
N GLU A 56 3.14 -7.50 -35.11
CA GLU A 56 3.53 -8.08 -33.82
C GLU A 56 3.54 -9.60 -33.88
N TYR A 57 2.48 -10.21 -34.42
CA TYR A 57 2.39 -11.65 -34.60
C TYR A 57 3.50 -12.16 -35.53
N ALA A 58 3.79 -11.49 -36.63
CA ALA A 58 4.92 -11.84 -37.51
C ALA A 58 6.27 -11.68 -36.79
N TRP A 59 6.44 -10.72 -35.90
CA TRP A 59 7.67 -10.60 -35.13
C TRP A 59 7.82 -11.71 -34.09
N VAL A 60 6.80 -11.93 -33.26
CA VAL A 60 6.82 -12.95 -32.18
C VAL A 60 6.81 -14.37 -32.73
N SER A 61 6.14 -14.60 -33.87
CA SER A 61 6.12 -15.92 -34.52
C SER A 61 7.35 -16.18 -35.40
N GLY A 62 8.32 -15.24 -35.45
CA GLY A 62 9.44 -15.34 -36.38
C GLY A 62 8.96 -15.52 -37.82
N ASN A 63 8.00 -14.70 -38.25
CA ASN A 63 7.28 -14.75 -39.52
C ASN A 63 6.61 -16.10 -39.78
N ASN A 64 5.90 -16.62 -38.78
CA ASN A 64 5.22 -17.93 -38.76
C ASN A 64 6.14 -19.16 -38.71
N HIS A 65 7.45 -19.00 -38.51
CA HIS A 65 8.35 -20.13 -38.27
C HIS A 65 8.22 -20.73 -36.86
N ILE A 66 7.63 -19.97 -35.93
CA ILE A 66 7.33 -20.37 -34.56
C ILE A 66 5.80 -20.47 -34.43
N ASN A 67 5.31 -21.68 -34.13
CA ASN A 67 3.88 -21.91 -33.96
C ASN A 67 3.41 -21.40 -32.60
N LEU A 68 2.95 -20.15 -32.56
CA LEU A 68 2.36 -19.55 -31.38
C LEU A 68 0.93 -20.04 -31.22
N LYS A 69 0.68 -20.82 -30.15
CA LYS A 69 -0.70 -21.11 -29.72
C LYS A 69 -1.28 -19.81 -29.15
N SER A 70 -1.89 -18.99 -30.02
CA SER A 70 -2.66 -17.81 -29.60
C SER A 70 -3.85 -18.26 -28.76
N ILE A 71 -3.71 -18.16 -27.44
CA ILE A 71 -4.84 -18.20 -26.52
C ILE A 71 -5.25 -16.74 -26.30
N SER A 72 -5.90 -16.13 -27.30
CA SER A 72 -6.52 -14.82 -27.11
C SER A 72 -7.75 -15.02 -26.21
N LYS A 73 -7.56 -14.91 -24.90
CA LYS A 73 -8.70 -14.81 -23.98
C LYS A 73 -9.33 -13.44 -24.22
N LYS A 74 -10.58 -13.42 -24.69
CA LYS A 74 -11.35 -12.20 -24.82
C LYS A 74 -11.45 -11.55 -23.44
N VAL A 75 -11.04 -10.28 -23.30
CA VAL A 75 -11.28 -9.54 -22.05
C VAL A 75 -12.80 -9.41 -21.93
N GLU A 76 -13.38 -9.92 -20.85
CA GLU A 76 -14.78 -9.67 -20.54
C GLU A 76 -14.96 -8.17 -20.33
N GLU A 77 -15.74 -7.53 -21.20
CA GLU A 77 -16.04 -6.10 -21.13
C GLU A 77 -16.92 -5.80 -19.91
N PHE A 78 -16.73 -4.62 -19.32
CA PHE A 78 -17.67 -4.09 -18.33
C PHE A 78 -19.10 -4.09 -18.87
N SER A 79 -20.08 -4.32 -18.01
CA SER A 79 -21.50 -4.41 -18.38
C SER A 79 -22.08 -3.10 -18.93
N THR A 80 -21.36 -1.98 -18.76
CA THR A 80 -21.79 -0.65 -19.15
C THR A 80 -20.79 0.05 -20.06
N SER A 81 -21.31 0.85 -21.00
CA SER A 81 -20.51 1.70 -21.88
C SER A 81 -20.32 3.10 -21.27
N PRO A 82 -19.15 3.74 -21.42
CA PRO A 82 -18.90 5.08 -20.92
C PRO A 82 -19.71 6.14 -21.68
N CYS A 83 -20.19 7.17 -20.97
CA CYS A 83 -20.97 8.26 -21.56
C CYS A 83 -20.10 9.36 -22.19
N ASP A 84 -18.87 9.53 -21.69
CA ASP A 84 -17.91 10.53 -22.18
C ASP A 84 -16.45 10.08 -21.98
N VAL A 85 -15.51 10.91 -22.46
CA VAL A 85 -14.06 10.61 -22.42
C VAL A 85 -13.53 10.50 -20.99
N THR A 86 -14.09 11.26 -20.05
CA THR A 86 -13.68 11.21 -18.64
C THR A 86 -14.09 9.88 -18.03
N GLU A 87 -15.32 9.43 -18.29
CA GLU A 87 -15.79 8.11 -17.89
C GLU A 87 -15.02 6.99 -18.62
N THR A 88 -14.70 7.15 -19.91
CA THR A 88 -13.86 6.18 -20.65
C THR A 88 -12.48 6.02 -20.00
N LEU A 89 -11.81 7.13 -19.68
CA LEU A 89 -10.51 7.12 -18.99
C LEU A 89 -10.62 6.42 -17.63
N PHE A 90 -11.65 6.78 -16.87
CA PHE A 90 -11.89 6.23 -15.55
C PHE A 90 -12.14 4.73 -15.60
N MET A 91 -12.93 4.25 -16.55
CA MET A 91 -13.16 2.82 -16.76
C MET A 91 -11.88 2.07 -17.16
N ILE A 92 -10.98 2.66 -17.96
CA ILE A 92 -9.67 2.04 -18.25
C ILE A 92 -8.85 1.87 -16.96
N LEU A 93 -8.90 2.85 -16.06
CA LEU A 93 -8.18 2.76 -14.78
C LEU A 93 -8.78 1.68 -13.87
N LEU A 94 -10.11 1.57 -13.82
CA LEU A 94 -10.81 0.51 -13.08
C LEU A 94 -10.52 -0.89 -13.66
N GLU A 95 -10.40 -0.99 -14.98
CA GLU A 95 -9.96 -2.21 -15.68
C GLU A 95 -8.52 -2.57 -15.28
N ASN A 96 -7.62 -1.57 -15.27
CA ASN A 96 -6.24 -1.74 -14.82
C ASN A 96 -6.13 -2.21 -13.37
N LEU A 97 -7.00 -1.69 -12.51
CA LEU A 97 -7.10 -2.13 -11.14
C LEU A 97 -7.57 -3.60 -11.07
N SER A 98 -8.44 -4.03 -11.99
CA SER A 98 -9.04 -5.37 -12.03
C SER A 98 -8.14 -6.46 -12.63
N PHE A 99 -7.02 -6.11 -13.26
CA PHE A 99 -6.06 -7.09 -13.78
C PHE A 99 -5.27 -7.81 -12.69
N GLY A 100 -5.20 -7.25 -11.48
CA GLY A 100 -4.44 -7.83 -10.37
C GLY A 100 -2.94 -7.76 -10.57
N ASN A 101 -2.48 -6.93 -11.51
CA ASN A 101 -1.06 -6.67 -11.74
C ASN A 101 -0.64 -5.51 -10.83
N ILE A 102 0.22 -5.76 -9.84
CA ILE A 102 0.54 -4.78 -8.79
C ILE A 102 1.05 -3.48 -9.40
N HIS A 103 1.88 -3.53 -10.44
CA HIS A 103 2.36 -2.35 -11.15
C HIS A 103 1.22 -1.49 -11.74
N ARG A 104 0.29 -2.11 -12.46
CA ARG A 104 -0.84 -1.40 -13.06
C ARG A 104 -1.74 -0.81 -11.98
N MET A 105 -1.94 -1.56 -10.90
CA MET A 105 -2.73 -1.11 -9.77
C MET A 105 -2.08 0.11 -9.08
N GLU A 106 -0.75 0.15 -8.92
CA GLU A 106 -0.03 1.24 -8.24
C GLU A 106 -0.09 2.55 -9.02
N ILE A 107 -0.23 2.46 -10.35
CA ILE A 107 -0.44 3.61 -11.22
C ILE A 107 -1.92 4.00 -11.25
N ALA A 108 -2.81 3.01 -11.34
CA ALA A 108 -4.25 3.25 -11.51
C ALA A 108 -4.89 3.86 -10.27
N LEU A 109 -4.54 3.40 -9.07
CA LEU A 109 -5.23 3.78 -7.84
C LEU A 109 -5.04 5.26 -7.47
N PRO A 110 -3.83 5.85 -7.50
CA PRO A 110 -3.66 7.30 -7.33
C PRO A 110 -4.42 8.10 -8.39
N ALA A 111 -4.48 7.62 -9.64
CA ALA A 111 -5.21 8.30 -10.71
C ALA A 111 -6.72 8.27 -10.47
N ILE A 112 -7.29 7.12 -10.08
CA ILE A 112 -8.70 6.96 -9.70
C ILE A 112 -9.03 7.91 -8.54
N TYR A 113 -8.23 7.89 -7.48
CA TYR A 113 -8.37 8.78 -6.32
C TYR A 113 -8.45 10.25 -6.73
N ASN A 114 -7.46 10.73 -7.50
CA ASN A 114 -7.38 12.12 -7.94
C ASN A 114 -8.49 12.50 -8.92
N MET A 115 -8.93 11.58 -9.79
CA MET A 115 -10.02 11.83 -10.72
C MET A 115 -11.36 12.01 -9.99
N CYS A 116 -11.69 11.17 -9.02
CA CYS A 116 -12.89 11.33 -8.19
C CYS A 116 -12.89 12.64 -7.42
N LYS A 117 -11.73 13.05 -6.86
CA LYS A 117 -11.56 14.33 -6.17
C LYS A 117 -11.85 15.54 -7.08
N LYS A 118 -11.53 15.44 -8.37
CA LYS A 118 -11.79 16.49 -9.37
C LYS A 118 -13.17 16.40 -10.02
N CYS A 119 -13.80 15.23 -10.02
CA CYS A 119 -15.08 14.98 -10.66
C CYS A 119 -15.91 14.01 -9.83
N SER A 120 -16.75 14.56 -8.96
CA SER A 120 -17.62 13.82 -8.03
C SER A 120 -18.56 12.81 -8.71
N LYS A 121 -18.94 13.05 -9.98
CA LYS A 121 -19.78 12.13 -10.75
C LYS A 121 -19.16 10.75 -10.96
N LEU A 122 -17.83 10.64 -10.91
CA LEU A 122 -17.11 9.38 -11.12
C LEU A 122 -17.34 8.36 -10.00
N PHE A 123 -17.73 8.79 -8.80
CA PHE A 123 -18.19 7.87 -7.76
C PHE A 123 -19.37 7.01 -8.24
N SER A 124 -20.30 7.59 -9.01
CA SER A 124 -21.42 6.82 -9.58
C SER A 124 -20.97 5.77 -10.60
N THR A 125 -19.86 6.00 -11.29
CA THR A 125 -19.27 5.01 -12.21
C THR A 125 -18.67 3.84 -11.43
N ILE A 126 -18.01 4.08 -10.29
CA ILE A 126 -17.56 3.00 -9.39
C ILE A 126 -18.75 2.14 -8.96
N VAL A 127 -19.82 2.78 -8.48
CA VAL A 127 -21.02 2.08 -7.99
C VAL A 127 -21.65 1.20 -9.08
N LYS A 128 -21.80 1.74 -10.30
CA LYS A 128 -22.36 0.98 -11.43
C LYS A 128 -21.52 -0.26 -11.78
N LEU A 129 -20.20 -0.13 -11.71
CA LEU A 129 -19.25 -1.17 -12.13
C LEU A 129 -18.84 -2.11 -11.01
N TRP A 130 -19.27 -1.85 -9.77
CA TRP A 130 -18.77 -2.54 -8.58
C TRP A 130 -18.77 -4.06 -8.72
N LYS A 131 -19.88 -4.64 -9.19
CA LYS A 131 -20.05 -6.09 -9.36
C LYS A 131 -19.20 -6.69 -10.49
N ASP A 132 -18.75 -5.87 -11.44
CA ASP A 132 -17.90 -6.30 -12.55
C ASP A 132 -16.40 -6.25 -12.19
N LEU A 133 -16.04 -5.50 -11.14
CA LEU A 133 -14.67 -5.40 -10.63
C LEU A 133 -14.24 -6.72 -9.98
N SER A 134 -12.94 -6.99 -10.04
CA SER A 134 -12.33 -8.10 -9.31
C SER A 134 -12.31 -7.84 -7.79
N ASP A 135 -12.15 -8.91 -7.01
CA ASP A 135 -12.06 -8.82 -5.54
C ASP A 135 -10.92 -7.90 -5.07
N HIS A 136 -9.74 -7.99 -5.67
CA HIS A 136 -8.62 -7.11 -5.32
C HIS A 136 -8.89 -5.64 -5.68
N ALA A 137 -9.63 -5.38 -6.75
CA ALA A 137 -9.99 -4.01 -7.13
C ALA A 137 -11.00 -3.42 -6.15
N GLN A 138 -12.01 -4.20 -5.75
CA GLN A 138 -12.95 -3.82 -4.71
C GLN A 138 -12.22 -3.56 -3.38
N ASN A 139 -11.30 -4.45 -2.97
CA ASN A 139 -10.49 -4.27 -1.77
C ASN A 139 -9.65 -2.99 -1.80
N ALA A 140 -8.95 -2.74 -2.90
CA ALA A 140 -8.15 -1.52 -3.07
C ALA A 140 -9.02 -0.25 -3.00
N LEU A 141 -10.24 -0.29 -3.57
CA LEU A 141 -11.19 0.82 -3.49
C LEU A 141 -11.79 1.00 -2.09
N MET A 142 -12.02 -0.07 -1.34
CA MET A 142 -12.44 0.01 0.07
C MET A 142 -11.37 0.67 0.94
N VAL A 143 -10.10 0.30 0.77
CA VAL A 143 -8.97 0.97 1.46
C VAL A 143 -8.87 2.43 1.03
N CYS A 144 -8.95 2.73 -0.26
CA CYS A 144 -8.96 4.10 -0.79
C CYS A 144 -10.11 4.96 -0.20
N SER A 145 -11.25 4.34 0.10
CA SER A 145 -12.43 5.01 0.65
C SER A 145 -12.20 5.59 2.04
N VAL A 146 -11.22 5.10 2.79
CA VAL A 146 -10.78 5.71 4.07
C VAL A 146 -10.31 7.15 3.85
N ARG A 147 -9.58 7.39 2.77
CA ARG A 147 -9.06 8.73 2.47
C ARG A 147 -10.16 9.64 1.94
N TRP A 148 -11.02 9.14 1.06
CA TRP A 148 -12.17 9.92 0.56
C TRP A 148 -13.14 10.30 1.68
N SER A 149 -13.35 9.44 2.67
CA SER A 149 -14.19 9.76 3.83
C SER A 149 -13.57 10.84 4.70
N ARG A 150 -12.28 10.73 5.08
CA ARG A 150 -11.55 11.75 5.86
C ARG A 150 -11.56 13.13 5.20
N GLU A 151 -11.23 13.16 3.91
CA GLU A 151 -11.17 14.42 3.14
C GLU A 151 -12.54 14.99 2.75
N LYS A 152 -13.65 14.36 3.18
CA LYS A 152 -15.02 14.77 2.85
C LYS A 152 -15.24 14.96 1.35
N ALA A 153 -14.76 13.99 0.56
CA ALA A 153 -14.78 14.11 -0.89
C ALA A 153 -16.21 14.28 -1.44
N ASP A 154 -16.43 15.33 -2.23
CA ASP A 154 -17.72 15.60 -2.86
C ASP A 154 -18.20 14.39 -3.68
N GLY A 155 -19.42 13.92 -3.40
CA GLY A 155 -20.03 12.78 -4.09
C GLY A 155 -19.70 11.41 -3.49
N PHE A 156 -18.84 11.34 -2.47
CA PHE A 156 -18.52 10.09 -1.77
C PHE A 156 -19.76 9.43 -1.16
N GLN A 157 -20.82 10.19 -0.82
CA GLN A 157 -22.07 9.64 -0.30
C GLN A 157 -22.68 8.53 -1.18
N CYS A 158 -22.47 8.61 -2.50
CA CYS A 158 -22.98 7.59 -3.43
C CYS A 158 -22.25 6.26 -3.26
N LEU A 159 -20.94 6.30 -3.00
CA LEU A 159 -20.14 5.11 -2.73
C LEU A 159 -20.38 4.62 -1.29
N ALA A 160 -20.52 5.52 -0.33
CA ALA A 160 -20.78 5.17 1.07
C ALA A 160 -22.02 4.27 1.24
N ALA A 161 -23.13 4.58 0.54
CA ALA A 161 -24.34 3.75 0.58
C ALA A 161 -24.10 2.32 0.06
N LEU A 162 -23.30 2.15 -1.00
CA LEU A 162 -22.91 0.83 -1.49
C LEU A 162 -22.01 0.09 -0.49
N LEU A 163 -21.08 0.81 0.14
CA LEU A 163 -20.18 0.25 1.15
C LEU A 163 -20.92 -0.16 2.43
N GLU A 164 -22.02 0.51 2.77
CA GLU A 164 -22.93 0.13 3.85
C GLU A 164 -23.65 -1.20 3.52
N GLU A 165 -24.16 -1.36 2.30
CA GLU A 165 -24.73 -2.65 1.86
C GLU A 165 -23.71 -3.80 1.90
N GLU A 166 -22.47 -3.56 1.43
CA GLU A 166 -21.38 -4.54 1.53
C GLU A 166 -20.99 -4.81 2.99
N TYR A 167 -21.04 -3.78 3.84
CA TYR A 167 -20.78 -3.93 5.27
C TYR A 167 -21.80 -4.86 5.90
N GLU A 168 -23.10 -4.63 5.72
CA GLU A 168 -24.16 -5.45 6.29
C GLU A 168 -24.07 -6.92 5.85
N GLN A 169 -23.75 -7.17 4.57
CA GLN A 169 -23.77 -8.50 3.96
C GLN A 169 -22.46 -9.29 4.15
N SER A 170 -21.34 -8.63 4.45
CA SER A 170 -20.04 -9.30 4.55
C SER A 170 -19.90 -10.11 5.82
N ASN A 171 -19.54 -11.39 5.67
CA ASN A 171 -19.10 -12.25 6.78
C ASN A 171 -17.58 -12.45 6.78
N VAL A 172 -16.83 -11.58 6.11
CA VAL A 172 -15.36 -11.60 6.08
C VAL A 172 -14.84 -10.58 7.09
N LEU A 173 -14.14 -11.03 8.14
CA LEU A 173 -13.78 -10.18 9.27
C LEU A 173 -12.91 -8.97 8.87
N SER A 174 -11.90 -9.17 8.00
CA SER A 174 -11.06 -8.07 7.51
C SER A 174 -11.85 -7.01 6.73
N ILE A 175 -12.76 -7.43 5.84
CA ILE A 175 -13.66 -6.51 5.12
C ILE A 175 -14.56 -5.76 6.11
N LYS A 176 -15.12 -6.45 7.10
CA LYS A 176 -15.92 -5.82 8.17
C LYS A 176 -15.14 -4.76 8.92
N TYR A 177 -13.88 -5.01 9.27
CA TYR A 177 -13.02 -4.04 9.94
C TYR A 177 -12.67 -2.82 9.07
N ILE A 178 -12.39 -3.03 7.78
CA ILE A 178 -12.14 -1.94 6.82
C ILE A 178 -13.39 -1.07 6.70
N LEU A 179 -14.54 -1.66 6.38
CA LEU A 179 -15.79 -0.95 6.13
C LEU A 179 -16.32 -0.24 7.37
N HIS A 180 -16.26 -0.89 8.54
CA HIS A 180 -16.58 -0.25 9.82
C HIS A 180 -15.78 1.04 10.02
N THR A 181 -14.48 1.02 9.67
CA THR A 181 -13.63 2.20 9.81
C THR A 181 -14.01 3.30 8.81
N VAL A 182 -14.23 2.94 7.54
CA VAL A 182 -14.66 3.89 6.50
C VAL A 182 -15.96 4.59 6.88
N LEU A 183 -16.97 3.80 7.31
CA LEU A 183 -18.30 4.30 7.67
C LEU A 183 -18.28 5.11 8.97
N SER A 184 -17.51 4.69 9.97
CA SER A 184 -17.35 5.44 11.22
C SER A 184 -16.73 6.81 10.97
N ILE A 185 -15.63 6.88 10.19
CA ILE A 185 -15.02 8.15 9.78
C ILE A 185 -16.04 9.00 9.02
N TYR A 186 -16.76 8.41 8.07
CA TYR A 186 -17.75 9.13 7.28
C TYR A 186 -18.87 9.71 8.16
N GLY A 187 -19.41 8.95 9.11
CA GLY A 187 -20.40 9.43 10.09
C GLY A 187 -19.88 10.59 10.94
N GLN A 188 -18.63 10.52 11.41
CA GLN A 188 -17.98 11.63 12.12
C GLN A 188 -17.93 12.90 11.26
N THR A 189 -17.63 12.77 9.96
CA THR A 189 -17.61 13.93 9.06
C THR A 189 -18.96 14.61 8.86
N LEU A 190 -20.05 13.87 9.07
CA LEU A 190 -21.44 14.34 9.03
C LEU A 190 -21.91 14.92 10.39
N ASN A 191 -21.06 14.91 11.42
CA ASN A 191 -21.39 15.23 12.82
C ASN A 191 -22.47 14.32 13.41
N GLU A 192 -22.58 13.09 12.89
CA GLU A 192 -23.39 12.06 13.53
C GLU A 192 -22.56 11.51 14.70
N ASN A 193 -22.94 11.89 15.93
CA ASN A 193 -22.30 11.42 17.17
C ASN A 193 -22.62 9.94 17.39
N ASN A 194 -22.02 9.07 16.58
CA ASN A 194 -22.13 7.64 16.71
C ASN A 194 -20.72 7.07 16.76
N GLU A 195 -20.18 6.92 17.98
CA GLU A 195 -19.31 5.76 18.22
C GLU A 195 -20.18 4.52 17.96
N SER A 196 -20.21 4.07 16.71
CA SER A 196 -20.96 2.90 16.33
C SER A 196 -20.16 1.68 16.76
N ASP A 197 -20.74 0.86 17.64
CA ASP A 197 -20.25 -0.48 17.86
C ASP A 197 -20.23 -1.25 16.52
N ILE A 198 -19.25 -2.12 16.35
CA ILE A 198 -19.19 -2.98 15.16
C ILE A 198 -20.37 -3.96 15.14
N ALA A 199 -21.11 -3.99 14.03
CA ALA A 199 -22.28 -4.84 13.81
C ALA A 199 -21.94 -6.12 13.02
N PHE A 200 -22.52 -7.23 13.49
CA PHE A 200 -22.33 -8.58 12.96
C PHE A 200 -23.66 -9.18 12.49
N ASP A 201 -24.29 -8.54 11.49
CA ASP A 201 -25.61 -8.93 10.99
C ASP A 201 -25.59 -10.01 9.90
N ALA A 202 -24.44 -10.21 9.24
CA ALA A 202 -24.31 -11.23 8.22
C ALA A 202 -24.35 -12.63 8.85
N GLU A 203 -24.97 -13.58 8.14
CA GLU A 203 -24.94 -14.99 8.55
C GLU A 203 -23.48 -15.46 8.63
N PRO A 204 -23.03 -15.97 9.78
CA PRO A 204 -21.72 -16.58 9.87
C PRO A 204 -21.66 -17.74 8.88
N ALA A 205 -20.47 -18.06 8.37
CA ALA A 205 -20.34 -19.31 7.63
C ALA A 205 -20.90 -20.43 8.51
N GLU A 206 -21.94 -21.13 8.01
CA GLU A 206 -22.35 -22.39 8.60
C GLU A 206 -21.07 -23.21 8.75
N ASP A 207 -20.95 -23.91 9.87
CA ASP A 207 -19.89 -24.86 10.20
C ASP A 207 -19.93 -25.97 9.12
N ALA A 208 -19.56 -25.62 7.88
CA ALA A 208 -19.37 -26.51 6.76
C ALA A 208 -18.30 -27.41 7.31
N GLY A 209 -18.66 -28.66 7.61
CA GLY A 209 -17.93 -29.59 8.47
C GLY A 209 -16.51 -29.98 8.04
N TYR A 210 -15.81 -29.08 7.35
CA TYR A 210 -14.39 -28.96 7.18
C TYR A 210 -13.68 -28.97 8.53
N ARG A 211 -13.34 -30.19 8.97
CA ARG A 211 -12.33 -30.41 10.00
C ARG A 211 -11.03 -30.79 9.31
N ASN A 212 -10.07 -29.89 9.36
CA ASN A 212 -8.72 -30.18 8.94
C ASN A 212 -7.96 -30.83 10.11
N THR A 213 -8.00 -32.16 10.17
CA THR A 213 -7.25 -32.94 11.17
C THR A 213 -5.74 -32.83 11.04
N LEU A 214 -5.22 -32.26 9.94
CA LEU A 214 -3.79 -32.05 9.69
C LEU A 214 -3.29 -30.65 10.08
N SER A 215 -4.18 -29.67 10.23
CA SER A 215 -3.83 -28.26 10.50
C SER A 215 -2.93 -28.02 11.73
N GLU A 216 -3.00 -28.85 12.78
CA GLU A 216 -2.08 -28.75 13.94
C GLU A 216 -0.61 -28.95 13.53
N LEU A 217 -0.35 -29.74 12.50
CA LEU A 217 0.99 -29.98 11.93
C LEU A 217 1.40 -28.91 10.91
N HIS A 218 0.44 -28.14 10.40
CA HIS A 218 0.60 -27.24 9.25
C HIS A 218 0.17 -25.78 9.57
N LYS A 219 0.44 -25.29 10.79
CA LYS A 219 0.12 -23.90 11.21
C LYS A 219 0.73 -22.83 10.29
N ASN A 220 1.85 -23.14 9.66
CA ASN A 220 2.55 -22.24 8.73
C ASN A 220 1.91 -22.19 7.33
N GLU A 221 0.89 -23.01 7.08
CA GLU A 221 0.18 -23.08 5.79
C GLU A 221 -1.21 -22.40 5.87
N VAL A 222 -1.51 -21.70 6.97
CA VAL A 222 -2.67 -20.82 7.07
C VAL A 222 -2.35 -19.50 6.35
N GLU A 223 -3.38 -18.88 5.77
CA GLU A 223 -3.28 -17.54 5.16
C GLU A 223 -2.55 -16.56 6.09
N GLY A 224 -1.60 -15.79 5.54
CA GLY A 224 -0.61 -15.06 6.34
C GLY A 224 -1.21 -14.12 7.38
N ASN A 225 -2.23 -13.33 7.02
CA ASN A 225 -2.89 -12.38 7.92
C ASN A 225 -3.60 -13.12 9.06
N THR A 226 -4.33 -14.17 8.70
CA THR A 226 -5.05 -15.01 9.65
C THR A 226 -4.11 -15.71 10.63
N GLY A 227 -3.05 -16.36 10.12
CA GLY A 227 -2.06 -17.03 10.95
C GLY A 227 -1.38 -16.05 11.92
N PHE A 228 -1.05 -14.86 11.42
CA PHE A 228 -0.43 -13.81 12.22
C PHE A 228 -1.36 -13.28 13.34
N PHE A 229 -2.64 -13.03 13.02
CA PHE A 229 -3.65 -12.63 13.99
C PHE A 229 -3.80 -13.68 15.11
N LEU A 230 -3.90 -14.96 14.75
CA LEU A 230 -4.04 -16.05 15.72
C LEU A 230 -2.82 -16.18 16.65
N ASP A 231 -1.60 -15.95 16.12
CA ASP A 231 -0.37 -15.98 16.94
C ASP A 231 -0.34 -14.88 18.02
N LEU A 232 -0.94 -13.72 17.72
CA LEU A 232 -1.07 -12.63 18.68
C LEU A 232 -2.19 -12.89 19.69
N VAL A 233 -3.35 -13.36 19.22
CA VAL A 233 -4.50 -13.71 20.06
C VAL A 233 -4.19 -14.86 21.02
N LYS A 234 -3.29 -15.78 20.65
CA LYS A 234 -2.80 -16.88 21.50
C LYS A 234 -2.31 -16.44 22.89
N ARG A 235 -1.90 -15.17 23.03
CA ARG A 235 -1.48 -14.61 24.33
C ARG A 235 -2.65 -14.40 25.30
N PHE A 236 -3.88 -14.36 24.78
CA PHE A 236 -5.11 -14.05 25.48
C PHE A 236 -6.11 -15.21 25.48
N ASP A 237 -6.04 -16.11 24.51
CA ASP A 237 -7.00 -17.20 24.32
C ASP A 237 -6.36 -18.46 23.68
N ASP A 238 -6.90 -19.65 23.91
CA ASP A 238 -6.46 -20.87 23.23
C ASP A 238 -7.10 -20.94 21.85
N VAL A 239 -6.28 -20.86 20.80
CA VAL A 239 -6.73 -20.83 19.39
C VAL A 239 -6.53 -22.15 18.65
N ASN A 240 -6.15 -23.23 19.34
CA ASN A 240 -5.87 -24.51 18.67
C ASN A 240 -7.11 -25.16 18.02
N ASP A 241 -8.30 -24.87 18.55
CA ASP A 241 -9.57 -25.26 17.93
C ASP A 241 -9.81 -24.53 16.61
N LEU A 242 -9.36 -23.27 16.48
CA LEU A 242 -9.49 -22.51 15.23
C LEU A 242 -8.58 -23.06 14.15
N TYR A 243 -7.32 -23.34 14.47
CA TYR A 243 -6.40 -23.99 13.53
C TYR A 243 -7.02 -25.29 12.96
N LYS A 244 -7.71 -26.09 13.78
CA LYS A 244 -8.41 -27.34 13.36
C LYS A 244 -9.47 -27.14 12.28
N CYS A 245 -10.05 -25.97 12.20
CA CYS A 245 -11.11 -25.65 11.26
C CYS A 245 -10.61 -24.84 10.06
N MET A 246 -9.34 -24.41 10.05
CA MET A 246 -8.82 -23.58 8.96
C MET A 246 -8.45 -24.39 7.72
N PRO A 247 -8.80 -23.90 6.51
CA PRO A 247 -8.30 -24.47 5.27
C PRO A 247 -6.78 -24.31 5.17
N LEU A 248 -6.12 -25.28 4.54
CA LEU A 248 -4.75 -25.08 4.07
C LEU A 248 -4.79 -24.09 2.91
N PHE A 249 -3.90 -23.10 2.94
CA PHE A 249 -3.78 -22.11 1.89
C PHE A 249 -3.24 -22.77 0.62
N ASP A 250 -4.11 -22.96 -0.38
CA ASP A 250 -3.71 -23.31 -1.73
C ASP A 250 -3.57 -22.02 -2.55
N ALA A 251 -2.34 -21.69 -2.95
CA ALA A 251 -1.98 -20.46 -3.65
C ALA A 251 -2.42 -20.49 -5.13
N VAL A 252 -3.64 -20.91 -5.42
CA VAL A 252 -4.20 -20.81 -6.77
C VAL A 252 -4.60 -19.36 -7.00
N SER A 253 -3.88 -18.67 -7.89
CA SER A 253 -4.19 -17.27 -8.18
C SER A 253 -5.54 -17.16 -8.90
N ASP A 254 -6.53 -16.53 -8.28
CA ASP A 254 -7.74 -16.03 -8.95
C ASP A 254 -7.42 -14.73 -9.74
N CYS A 255 -6.32 -14.74 -10.51
CA CYS A 255 -6.09 -13.68 -11.49
C CYS A 255 -7.07 -13.88 -12.63
N LYS A 256 -8.03 -12.95 -12.79
CA LYS A 256 -9.00 -12.97 -13.89
C LYS A 256 -8.31 -13.02 -15.28
N TYR A 257 -7.07 -12.54 -15.36
CA TYR A 257 -6.33 -12.33 -16.61
C TYR A 257 -4.83 -12.69 -16.51
N PRO A 258 -4.47 -13.98 -16.33
CA PRO A 258 -3.09 -14.39 -16.03
C PRO A 258 -2.08 -14.14 -17.17
N GLY A 259 -2.56 -13.91 -18.40
CA GLY A 259 -1.73 -13.68 -19.60
C GLY A 259 -1.40 -12.20 -19.89
N TYR A 260 -1.80 -11.26 -19.04
CA TYR A 260 -1.58 -9.82 -19.26
C TYR A 260 -0.40 -9.24 -18.45
N ASN A 261 0.36 -10.12 -17.81
CA ASN A 261 1.51 -9.77 -16.98
C ASN A 261 2.80 -9.86 -17.82
N ARG A 262 3.72 -8.92 -17.63
CA ARG A 262 5.09 -9.05 -18.16
C ARG A 262 5.86 -10.06 -17.32
N ASP A 263 6.89 -10.66 -17.91
CA ASP A 263 7.84 -11.47 -17.14
C ASP A 263 8.41 -10.62 -16.00
N GLY A 264 8.29 -11.11 -14.76
CA GLY A 264 8.69 -10.40 -13.54
C GLY A 264 7.63 -9.48 -12.91
N ASP A 265 6.44 -9.35 -13.50
CA ASP A 265 5.34 -8.63 -12.84
C ASP A 265 4.76 -9.46 -11.69
N CYS A 266 4.61 -8.84 -10.52
CA CYS A 266 3.99 -9.45 -9.37
C CYS A 266 2.46 -9.39 -9.49
N VAL A 267 1.81 -10.54 -9.30
CA VAL A 267 0.35 -10.67 -9.35
C VAL A 267 -0.20 -10.63 -7.93
N CYS A 268 -1.23 -9.82 -7.73
CA CYS A 268 -2.03 -9.85 -6.53
C CYS A 268 -2.79 -11.19 -6.45
N ILE A 269 -2.51 -11.93 -5.38
CA ILE A 269 -3.36 -13.04 -4.97
C ILE A 269 -4.37 -12.46 -3.99
N SER A 270 -5.61 -12.23 -4.43
CA SER A 270 -6.70 -11.83 -3.53
C SER A 270 -7.69 -12.96 -3.41
N ASN A 271 -7.70 -13.61 -2.24
CA ASN A 271 -8.69 -14.63 -1.89
C ASN A 271 -9.73 -14.12 -0.86
N VAL A 272 -9.72 -12.81 -0.55
CA VAL A 272 -10.41 -12.24 0.63
C VAL A 272 -11.92 -12.51 0.65
N LYS A 273 -12.63 -12.46 -0.49
CA LYS A 273 -14.10 -12.70 -0.51
C LYS A 273 -14.50 -14.18 -0.44
N ARG A 274 -13.55 -15.11 -0.58
CA ARG A 274 -13.76 -16.57 -0.44
C ARG A 274 -12.92 -17.16 0.69
N ASP A 275 -12.43 -16.33 1.60
CA ASP A 275 -11.56 -16.77 2.67
C ASP A 275 -12.38 -17.35 3.82
N ILE A 276 -12.58 -18.67 3.76
CA ILE A 276 -13.22 -19.46 4.82
C ILE A 276 -12.55 -19.16 6.19
N SER A 277 -11.23 -18.92 6.21
CA SER A 277 -10.52 -18.59 7.45
C SER A 277 -11.03 -17.27 8.05
N GLN A 278 -11.21 -16.24 7.23
CA GLN A 278 -11.78 -14.96 7.67
C GLN A 278 -13.25 -15.07 8.08
N GLN A 279 -14.02 -15.97 7.46
CA GLN A 279 -15.40 -16.26 7.85
C GLN A 279 -15.50 -16.98 9.21
N ILE A 280 -14.55 -17.88 9.48
CA ILE A 280 -14.41 -18.52 10.80
C ILE A 280 -14.07 -17.45 11.85
N LEU A 281 -13.09 -16.57 11.58
CA LEU A 281 -12.75 -15.49 12.51
C LEU A 281 -13.96 -14.57 12.77
N TYR A 282 -14.74 -14.25 11.74
CA TYR A 282 -15.96 -13.45 11.87
C TYR A 282 -16.97 -14.09 12.81
N ALA A 283 -17.24 -15.40 12.64
CA ALA A 283 -18.19 -16.13 13.48
C ALA A 283 -17.76 -16.17 14.96
N GLU A 284 -16.46 -16.27 15.24
CA GLU A 284 -15.92 -16.30 16.59
C GLU A 284 -15.92 -14.92 17.26
N GLU A 285 -15.58 -13.88 16.50
CA GLU A 285 -15.71 -12.50 16.95
C GLU A 285 -17.19 -12.15 17.25
N GLN A 286 -18.13 -12.58 16.41
CA GLN A 286 -19.58 -12.41 16.63
C GLN A 286 -20.06 -13.06 17.93
N LYS A 287 -19.47 -14.18 18.34
CA LYS A 287 -19.75 -14.85 19.64
C LYS A 287 -19.16 -14.09 20.84
N GLY A 288 -18.39 -13.04 20.60
CA GLY A 288 -17.74 -12.23 21.63
C GLY A 288 -16.47 -12.86 22.21
N ARG A 289 -15.85 -13.82 21.50
CA ARG A 289 -14.67 -14.56 21.97
C ARG A 289 -13.51 -13.64 22.35
N TRP A 290 -13.34 -12.54 21.62
CA TRP A 290 -12.26 -11.57 21.81
C TRP A 290 -12.75 -10.20 22.30
N ASN A 291 -13.84 -10.16 23.05
CA ASN A 291 -14.38 -8.91 23.65
C ASN A 291 -13.42 -8.26 24.66
N CYS A 292 -12.45 -9.01 25.20
CA CYS A 292 -11.43 -8.47 26.08
C CYS A 292 -10.33 -7.68 25.35
N ILE A 293 -10.23 -7.80 24.02
CA ILE A 293 -9.24 -7.11 23.20
C ILE A 293 -9.92 -5.91 22.52
N PRO A 294 -9.41 -4.67 22.68
CA PRO A 294 -10.01 -3.50 22.04
C PRO A 294 -10.06 -3.63 20.51
N LEU A 295 -11.11 -3.08 19.89
CA LEU A 295 -11.34 -3.21 18.46
C LEU A 295 -10.18 -2.66 17.62
N HIS A 296 -9.60 -1.52 17.99
CA HIS A 296 -8.45 -0.95 17.27
C HIS A 296 -7.20 -1.83 17.31
N ILE A 297 -7.02 -2.61 18.38
CA ILE A 297 -5.93 -3.58 18.51
C ILE A 297 -6.19 -4.76 17.56
N LYS A 298 -7.42 -5.26 17.51
CA LYS A 298 -7.81 -6.34 16.57
C LYS A 298 -7.64 -5.91 15.12
N LYS A 299 -7.99 -4.67 14.77
CA LYS A 299 -7.73 -4.09 13.45
C LYS A 299 -6.23 -4.06 13.12
N GLN A 300 -5.39 -3.60 14.04
CA GLN A 300 -3.92 -3.59 13.86
C GLN A 300 -3.35 -4.98 13.59
N TRP A 301 -3.87 -6.01 14.25
CA TRP A 301 -3.35 -7.36 14.14
C TRP A 301 -3.82 -8.11 12.88
N LEU A 302 -5.01 -7.79 12.36
CA LEU A 302 -5.62 -8.52 11.24
C LEU A 302 -5.44 -7.83 9.88
N LEU A 303 -5.48 -6.49 9.84
CA LEU A 303 -5.43 -5.75 8.59
C LEU A 303 -4.00 -5.67 8.03
N GLN A 304 -3.91 -5.59 6.70
CA GLN A 304 -2.64 -5.33 6.02
C GLN A 304 -2.08 -3.95 6.40
N ILE A 305 -0.76 -3.79 6.29
CA ILE A 305 -0.06 -2.52 6.59
C ILE A 305 -0.10 -1.52 5.43
N ASP A 306 -0.73 -1.89 4.32
CA ASP A 306 -0.90 -1.02 3.15
C ASP A 306 -1.78 0.17 3.48
N ASP A 307 -1.26 1.38 3.29
CA ASP A 307 -1.89 2.59 3.80
C ASP A 307 -2.61 3.36 2.69
N ALA A 308 -3.87 3.76 2.94
CA ALA A 308 -4.68 4.46 1.95
C ALA A 308 -4.02 5.73 1.40
N TYR A 309 -3.28 6.49 2.20
CA TYR A 309 -2.62 7.72 1.77
C TYR A 309 -1.37 7.43 0.93
N LEU A 310 -0.60 6.40 1.29
CA LEU A 310 0.58 6.01 0.53
C LEU A 310 0.22 5.33 -0.79
N MET A 311 -0.82 4.51 -0.80
CA MET A 311 -1.38 3.85 -1.98
C MET A 311 -2.01 4.83 -2.98
N THR A 312 -2.46 5.99 -2.52
CA THR A 312 -3.12 7.02 -3.37
C THR A 312 -2.24 8.24 -3.64
N SER A 313 -1.00 8.24 -3.15
CA SER A 313 -0.03 9.31 -3.40
C SER A 313 1.13 8.80 -4.24
N THR A 314 1.73 9.70 -5.01
CA THR A 314 3.03 9.46 -5.64
C THR A 314 4.14 9.94 -4.71
N PRO A 315 5.26 9.21 -4.57
CA PRO A 315 6.41 9.71 -3.83
C PRO A 315 6.96 10.98 -4.48
N CYS A 316 7.70 11.77 -3.70
CA CYS A 316 8.49 12.86 -4.26
C CYS A 316 9.65 12.28 -5.07
N PHE A 317 9.92 12.79 -6.27
CA PHE A 317 11.03 12.30 -7.09
C PHE A 317 12.27 13.16 -6.90
N SER A 318 13.40 12.49 -6.64
CA SER A 318 14.72 13.11 -6.52
C SER A 318 15.66 12.52 -7.58
N TYR A 319 16.38 13.40 -8.27
CA TYR A 319 17.38 13.03 -9.29
C TYR A 319 18.80 13.39 -8.86
N ASP A 320 19.00 13.59 -7.56
CA ASP A 320 20.28 14.05 -7.02
C ASP A 320 21.38 13.00 -7.12
N ALA A 321 22.60 13.46 -7.37
CA ALA A 321 23.77 12.59 -7.52
C ALA A 321 24.10 11.77 -6.26
N CYS A 322 23.63 12.16 -5.08
CA CYS A 322 23.81 11.40 -3.83
C CYS A 322 23.16 10.01 -3.89
N TRP A 323 22.16 9.81 -4.77
CA TRP A 323 21.52 8.52 -4.97
C TRP A 323 22.31 7.59 -5.90
N ASN A 324 23.32 8.08 -6.62
CA ASN A 324 24.08 7.32 -7.62
C ASN A 324 25.23 6.53 -6.97
N ILE A 325 24.90 5.61 -6.06
CA ILE A 325 25.89 4.87 -5.25
C ILE A 325 25.92 3.36 -5.54
N GLU A 326 25.11 2.84 -6.48
CA GLU A 326 25.01 1.42 -6.76
C GLU A 326 26.37 0.75 -7.01
N ALA A 327 27.22 1.32 -7.87
CA ALA A 327 28.53 0.75 -8.17
C ALA A 327 29.43 0.70 -6.91
N SER A 328 29.33 1.71 -6.04
CA SER A 328 30.03 1.73 -4.76
C SER A 328 29.48 0.67 -3.81
N LEU A 329 28.16 0.53 -3.71
CA LEU A 329 27.51 -0.50 -2.90
C LEU A 329 27.89 -1.91 -3.35
N SER A 330 27.87 -2.19 -4.66
CA SER A 330 28.25 -3.49 -5.23
C SER A 330 29.70 -3.85 -4.88
N LYS A 331 30.61 -2.88 -5.02
CA LYS A 331 32.02 -3.07 -4.65
C LYS A 331 32.19 -3.34 -3.16
N LEU A 332 31.54 -2.54 -2.31
CA LEU A 332 31.64 -2.70 -0.86
C LEU A 332 31.00 -4.02 -0.38
N LYS A 333 29.91 -4.47 -1.01
CA LYS A 333 29.30 -5.78 -0.75
C LYS A 333 30.29 -6.90 -1.07
N ALA A 334 30.91 -6.87 -2.25
CA ALA A 334 31.94 -7.85 -2.64
C ALA A 334 33.15 -7.85 -1.70
N GLU A 335 33.50 -6.70 -1.12
CA GLU A 335 34.58 -6.55 -0.13
C GLU A 335 34.13 -6.85 1.32
N ASN A 336 32.87 -7.23 1.56
CA ASN A 336 32.26 -7.43 2.89
C ASN A 336 32.39 -6.23 3.83
N LYS A 337 32.26 -5.02 3.29
CA LYS A 337 32.43 -3.73 3.99
C LYS A 337 31.12 -3.15 4.50
N CYS A 338 30.48 -3.84 5.45
CA CYS A 338 29.16 -3.47 5.97
C CYS A 338 29.14 -2.07 6.62
N ILE A 339 30.20 -1.64 7.29
CA ILE A 339 30.26 -0.34 7.96
C ILE A 339 30.26 0.80 6.93
N GLU A 340 31.02 0.67 5.84
CA GLU A 340 31.02 1.66 4.76
C GLU A 340 29.67 1.69 4.01
N ILE A 341 29.02 0.53 3.81
CA ILE A 341 27.68 0.46 3.22
C ILE A 341 26.68 1.26 4.06
N LYS A 342 26.65 1.00 5.38
CA LYS A 342 25.80 1.72 6.32
C LYS A 342 26.02 3.23 6.25
N LYS A 343 27.28 3.69 6.21
CA LYS A 343 27.61 5.12 6.10
C LYS A 343 27.06 5.76 4.83
N LEU A 344 27.16 5.08 3.68
CA LEU A 344 26.63 5.62 2.42
C LEU A 344 25.11 5.76 2.46
N LEU A 345 24.41 4.72 2.94
CA LEU A 345 22.95 4.74 3.06
C LEU A 345 22.47 5.75 4.12
N GLN A 346 23.20 5.85 5.24
CA GLN A 346 22.92 6.83 6.30
C GLN A 346 23.00 8.28 5.79
N ASN A 347 23.97 8.60 4.94
CA ASN A 347 24.07 9.94 4.36
C ASN A 347 22.80 10.29 3.57
N ILE A 348 22.29 9.37 2.74
CA ILE A 348 21.02 9.58 2.03
C ILE A 348 19.87 9.76 3.02
N CYS A 349 19.82 8.95 4.08
CA CYS A 349 18.77 9.05 5.10
C CYS A 349 18.74 10.40 5.83
N MET A 350 19.90 11.04 6.03
CA MET A 350 20.05 12.25 6.84
C MET A 350 20.16 13.54 6.02
N ASP A 351 20.41 13.45 4.72
CA ASP A 351 20.65 14.61 3.86
C ASP A 351 19.36 15.35 3.48
N LYS A 352 19.51 16.61 3.05
CA LYS A 352 18.45 17.46 2.47
C LYS A 352 17.19 17.60 3.35
N ILE A 353 17.39 17.83 4.64
CA ILE A 353 16.33 18.25 5.58
C ILE A 353 16.36 19.76 5.81
N ASN A 354 15.24 20.35 6.22
CA ASN A 354 15.23 21.77 6.58
C ASN A 354 16.10 22.00 7.82
N ALA A 355 16.68 23.20 7.96
CA ALA A 355 17.56 23.53 9.07
C ALA A 355 16.91 23.42 10.47
N ASN A 356 15.57 23.54 10.52
CA ASN A 356 14.77 23.43 11.74
C ASN A 356 14.24 22.01 11.99
N GLU A 357 14.59 21.04 11.14
CA GLU A 357 14.11 19.66 11.24
C GLU A 357 15.23 18.72 11.67
N ILE A 358 14.84 17.57 12.19
CA ILE A 358 15.74 16.45 12.51
C ILE A 358 15.06 15.13 12.14
N VAL A 359 15.83 14.21 11.57
CA VAL A 359 15.35 12.85 11.27
C VAL A 359 15.26 12.06 12.58
N ILE A 360 14.07 11.59 12.93
CA ILE A 360 13.87 10.72 14.11
C ILE A 360 13.82 9.23 13.72
N GLY A 361 13.60 8.94 12.45
CA GLY A 361 13.75 7.60 11.89
C GLY A 361 13.66 7.61 10.37
N SER A 362 14.33 6.65 9.74
CA SER A 362 14.32 6.46 8.29
C SER A 362 14.51 5.00 7.90
N VAL A 363 13.86 4.59 6.82
CA VAL A 363 14.13 3.34 6.10
C VAL A 363 14.40 3.66 4.65
N ILE A 364 15.54 3.18 4.14
CA ILE A 364 15.86 3.21 2.72
C ILE A 364 15.91 1.79 2.17
N TRP A 365 15.15 1.57 1.11
CA TRP A 365 15.27 0.42 0.24
C TRP A 365 16.13 0.81 -0.96
N TYR A 366 17.25 0.11 -1.16
CA TYR A 366 18.18 0.38 -2.24
C TYR A 366 18.45 -0.90 -3.05
N PRO A 367 17.97 -1.01 -4.29
CA PRO A 367 18.21 -2.17 -5.13
C PRO A 367 19.68 -2.29 -5.52
N LEU A 368 20.13 -3.52 -5.75
CA LEU A 368 21.47 -3.86 -6.22
C LEU A 368 21.38 -4.91 -7.35
N GLY A 369 21.99 -4.66 -8.52
CA GLY A 369 22.01 -5.67 -9.59
C GLY A 369 20.62 -6.00 -10.15
N GLN A 370 20.25 -7.29 -10.27
CA GLN A 370 18.91 -7.75 -10.68
C GLN A 370 18.06 -8.29 -9.53
N ASP A 371 18.65 -9.10 -8.64
CA ASP A 371 17.85 -9.86 -7.66
C ASP A 371 18.17 -9.48 -6.21
N GLU A 372 18.98 -8.45 -5.98
CA GLU A 372 19.43 -8.09 -4.65
C GLU A 372 18.96 -6.69 -4.23
N SER A 373 18.85 -6.46 -2.92
CA SER A 373 18.58 -5.14 -2.37
C SER A 373 19.09 -5.01 -0.94
N PHE A 374 19.44 -3.79 -0.57
CA PHE A 374 19.69 -3.41 0.82
C PHE A 374 18.46 -2.74 1.42
N VAL A 375 18.13 -3.11 2.65
CA VAL A 375 17.23 -2.34 3.49
C VAL A 375 18.04 -1.81 4.66
N TYR A 376 18.18 -0.49 4.74
CA TYR A 376 18.85 0.18 5.83
C TYR A 376 17.85 0.99 6.64
N THR A 377 17.79 0.68 7.93
CA THR A 377 16.92 1.36 8.89
C THR A 377 17.78 2.10 9.90
N THR A 378 17.46 3.36 10.17
CA THR A 378 18.08 4.15 11.23
C THR A 378 17.00 4.79 12.09
N VAL A 379 17.16 4.73 13.40
CA VAL A 379 16.17 5.19 14.40
C VAL A 379 16.88 5.98 15.48
N ALA A 380 16.29 7.12 15.84
CA ALA A 380 16.72 7.87 17.01
C ALA A 380 16.16 7.22 18.29
N LYS A 381 17.04 7.01 19.27
CA LYS A 381 16.70 6.67 20.65
C LYS A 381 17.02 7.83 21.57
N ILE A 382 16.15 8.04 22.57
CA ILE A 382 16.41 8.91 23.71
C ILE A 382 16.99 8.09 24.86
N LEU A 383 17.98 8.65 25.54
CA LEU A 383 18.61 8.04 26.70
C LEU A 383 18.74 9.07 27.80
N SER A 384 18.64 8.62 29.04
CA SER A 384 19.08 9.37 30.21
C SER A 384 20.53 9.81 30.03
N MET A 385 20.86 11.04 30.45
CA MET A 385 22.26 11.51 30.47
C MET A 385 23.19 10.66 31.35
N ARG A 386 22.62 9.78 32.18
CA ARG A 386 23.34 8.81 33.02
C ARG A 386 23.72 7.53 32.27
N GLU A 387 23.02 7.23 31.18
CA GLU A 387 23.25 6.03 30.39
C GLU A 387 24.48 6.15 29.50
N LEU A 388 25.28 5.08 29.51
CA LEU A 388 26.55 5.00 28.78
C LEU A 388 26.47 4.12 27.53
N PHE A 389 25.48 3.23 27.46
CA PHE A 389 25.27 2.32 26.34
C PHE A 389 23.89 2.53 25.73
N VAL A 390 23.76 2.17 24.45
CA VAL A 390 22.49 2.17 23.73
C VAL A 390 22.17 0.73 23.33
N ASP A 391 20.93 0.31 23.55
CA ASP A 391 20.42 -0.94 23.00
C ASP A 391 20.21 -0.76 21.50
N ASN A 392 20.83 -1.63 20.71
CA ASN A 392 20.76 -1.61 19.25
C ASN A 392 19.48 -2.25 18.68
N ASN A 393 18.63 -2.84 19.52
CA ASN A 393 17.36 -3.42 19.06
C ASN A 393 16.42 -2.33 18.53
N ILE A 394 15.80 -2.60 17.37
CA ILE A 394 14.75 -1.75 16.81
C ILE A 394 13.46 -2.55 16.87
N TYR A 395 12.59 -2.18 17.81
CA TYR A 395 11.32 -2.86 18.00
C TYR A 395 10.28 -2.48 16.95
N GLN A 396 9.25 -3.32 16.89
CA GLN A 396 8.24 -3.36 15.85
C GLN A 396 6.88 -2.84 16.34
N VAL A 397 6.06 -2.36 15.42
CA VAL A 397 4.68 -1.92 15.66
C VAL A 397 3.76 -2.43 14.56
N PHE A 398 2.50 -2.69 14.90
CA PHE A 398 1.46 -3.00 13.93
C PHE A 398 0.69 -1.73 13.64
N MET A 399 0.88 -1.16 12.45
CA MET A 399 0.32 0.14 12.13
C MET A 399 -0.21 0.19 10.71
N ASN A 400 -1.44 0.70 10.59
CA ASN A 400 -1.98 1.21 9.35
C ASN A 400 -2.62 2.57 9.65
N TYR A 401 -1.90 3.65 9.33
CA TYR A 401 -2.29 5.01 9.75
C TYR A 401 -3.69 5.37 9.28
N SER A 402 -4.04 5.01 8.06
CA SER A 402 -5.35 5.31 7.49
C SER A 402 -6.50 4.78 8.36
N PHE A 403 -6.35 3.61 8.99
CA PHE A 403 -7.41 2.97 9.79
C PHE A 403 -7.42 3.34 11.27
N ILE A 404 -6.27 3.70 11.85
CA ILE A 404 -6.15 3.83 13.32
C ILE A 404 -5.54 5.16 13.79
N CYS A 405 -5.34 6.17 12.92
CA CYS A 405 -4.71 7.42 13.34
C CYS A 405 -5.47 8.21 14.42
N ASP A 406 -6.77 7.97 14.61
CA ASP A 406 -7.58 8.66 15.65
C ASP A 406 -7.53 7.94 17.01
N GLU A 407 -6.82 6.81 17.09
CA GLU A 407 -6.69 6.04 18.33
C GLU A 407 -5.59 6.63 19.20
N GLY A 408 -5.85 6.78 20.51
CA GLY A 408 -4.94 7.45 21.44
C GLY A 408 -3.64 6.68 21.76
N TYR A 409 -3.54 5.40 21.40
CA TYR A 409 -2.32 4.62 21.53
C TYR A 409 -2.29 3.43 20.56
N TYR A 410 -1.07 2.99 20.24
CA TYR A 410 -0.84 1.87 19.32
C TYR A 410 -0.23 0.67 20.01
N PHE A 411 -0.39 -0.51 19.40
CA PHE A 411 0.18 -1.74 19.92
C PHE A 411 1.66 -1.85 19.51
N GLU A 412 2.55 -1.55 20.45
CA GLU A 412 3.99 -1.73 20.30
C GLU A 412 4.46 -3.06 20.86
N LEU A 413 5.42 -3.69 20.19
CA LEU A 413 6.12 -4.85 20.72
C LEU A 413 7.35 -4.41 21.52
N GLY A 414 7.58 -5.08 22.65
CA GLY A 414 8.73 -4.83 23.51
C GLY A 414 8.49 -3.72 24.54
N CYS A 415 9.37 -3.68 25.54
CA CYS A 415 9.40 -2.63 26.55
C CYS A 415 10.78 -2.00 26.53
N GLU A 416 10.85 -0.67 26.42
CA GLU A 416 12.10 0.09 26.45
C GLU A 416 12.04 1.13 27.57
N SER A 417 13.21 1.53 28.07
CA SER A 417 13.35 2.58 29.08
C SER A 417 14.51 3.51 28.75
N ALA A 418 14.36 4.79 29.08
CA ALA A 418 15.41 5.78 28.88
C ALA A 418 16.64 5.51 29.78
N ASP A 419 16.42 4.80 30.90
CA ASP A 419 17.44 4.37 31.85
C ASP A 419 17.89 2.91 31.63
N ASP A 420 17.50 2.26 30.53
CA ASP A 420 17.91 0.90 30.19
C ASP A 420 18.08 0.76 28.66
N GLY A 421 19.23 1.22 28.15
CA GLY A 421 19.57 1.13 26.73
C GLY A 421 18.81 2.09 25.80
N GLY A 422 17.82 2.85 26.31
CA GLY A 422 17.14 3.92 25.59
C GLY A 422 15.78 3.55 25.01
N VAL A 423 14.96 4.57 24.74
CA VAL A 423 13.64 4.43 24.10
C VAL A 423 13.69 4.94 22.67
N SER A 424 13.19 4.15 21.74
CA SER A 424 13.10 4.51 20.32
C SER A 424 11.98 5.54 20.09
N LEU A 425 12.28 6.59 19.32
CA LEU A 425 11.28 7.60 18.91
C LEU A 425 10.38 7.12 17.77
N VAL A 426 10.82 6.11 17.02
CA VAL A 426 10.02 5.42 16.01
C VAL A 426 10.16 3.91 16.15
N ARG A 427 9.19 3.17 15.62
CA ARG A 427 9.16 1.71 15.50
C ARG A 427 9.18 1.31 14.03
N THR A 428 9.67 0.11 13.71
CA THR A 428 9.50 -0.48 12.38
C THR A 428 8.09 -1.07 12.25
N CYS A 429 7.37 -0.71 11.20
CA CYS A 429 6.02 -1.21 11.00
C CYS A 429 6.14 -2.64 10.42
N VAL A 430 5.35 -3.58 10.94
CA VAL A 430 5.36 -4.98 10.53
C VAL A 430 3.95 -5.50 10.31
N GLY A 431 3.85 -6.53 9.48
CA GLY A 431 2.60 -7.14 9.06
C GLY A 431 2.68 -7.54 7.60
N SER A 432 1.56 -7.98 7.06
CA SER A 432 1.44 -8.32 5.65
C SER A 432 1.16 -7.08 4.82
N SER A 433 1.75 -7.03 3.63
CA SER A 433 1.60 -5.95 2.67
C SER A 433 1.43 -6.58 1.30
N MET A 434 0.45 -6.08 0.57
CA MET A 434 0.24 -6.43 -0.84
C MET A 434 1.11 -5.56 -1.77
N TRP A 435 1.52 -4.37 -1.31
CA TRP A 435 2.14 -3.35 -2.15
C TRP A 435 3.56 -3.02 -1.66
N TYR A 436 4.55 -3.17 -2.52
CA TYR A 436 5.97 -3.17 -2.12
C TYR A 436 6.41 -1.88 -1.39
N TYR A 437 5.84 -0.72 -1.73
CA TYR A 437 6.28 0.59 -1.22
C TYR A 437 5.16 1.50 -0.71
N ASN A 438 3.95 0.96 -0.52
CA ASN A 438 2.79 1.74 -0.10
C ASN A 438 2.39 1.52 1.36
N ASN A 439 3.39 1.22 2.19
CA ASN A 439 3.27 1.15 3.64
C ASN A 439 4.28 2.11 4.29
N PRO A 440 4.04 2.55 5.55
CA PRO A 440 4.86 3.58 6.19
C PRO A 440 6.31 3.16 6.49
N LEU A 441 6.63 1.86 6.50
CA LEU A 441 7.92 1.25 6.90
C LEU A 441 8.34 1.51 8.36
N ILE A 442 8.19 2.73 8.84
CA ILE A 442 8.42 3.19 10.21
C ILE A 442 7.34 4.17 10.68
N CYS A 443 7.14 4.19 11.99
CA CYS A 443 5.97 4.77 12.63
C CYS A 443 6.39 5.45 13.94
N PRO A 444 5.97 6.69 14.31
CA PRO A 444 6.33 7.30 15.59
C PRO A 444 5.86 6.45 16.77
N ALA A 445 6.71 6.35 17.78
CA ALA A 445 6.43 5.56 18.96
C ALA A 445 5.48 6.30 19.92
N ASN A 446 4.70 5.56 20.71
CA ASN A 446 3.78 6.09 21.71
C ASN A 446 4.48 7.08 22.66
N VAL A 447 5.77 6.86 22.98
CA VAL A 447 6.52 7.77 23.86
C VAL A 447 6.58 9.20 23.33
N ILE A 448 6.89 9.39 22.03
CA ILE A 448 7.02 10.75 21.47
C ILE A 448 5.64 11.38 21.29
N ILE A 449 4.65 10.57 20.95
CA ILE A 449 3.26 11.00 20.79
C ILE A 449 2.71 11.53 22.12
N GLN A 450 2.89 10.78 23.20
CA GLN A 450 2.34 11.12 24.51
C GLN A 450 3.08 12.29 25.15
N GLU A 451 4.42 12.27 25.10
CA GLU A 451 5.24 13.28 25.78
C GLU A 451 5.20 14.66 25.13
N LEU A 452 4.94 14.71 23.83
CA LEU A 452 4.76 15.96 23.08
C LEU A 452 3.27 16.29 22.84
N GLU A 453 2.35 15.51 23.40
CA GLU A 453 0.89 15.68 23.26
C GLU A 453 0.45 15.83 21.80
N LEU A 454 1.02 14.98 20.93
CA LEU A 454 0.84 15.12 19.49
C LEU A 454 -0.51 14.57 19.03
N VAL A 455 -1.15 15.29 18.13
CA VAL A 455 -2.39 14.91 17.48
C VAL A 455 -2.15 14.84 15.97
N SER A 456 -2.54 13.72 15.37
CA SER A 456 -2.44 13.53 13.93
C SER A 456 -3.44 14.43 13.19
N ASP A 457 -3.05 14.98 12.04
CA ASP A 457 -3.94 15.76 11.21
C ASP A 457 -5.05 14.86 10.64
N PHE A 458 -6.29 15.30 10.80
CA PHE A 458 -7.47 14.51 10.42
C PHE A 458 -7.53 14.23 8.91
N GLU A 459 -7.11 15.19 8.08
CA GLU A 459 -7.10 15.04 6.63
C GLU A 459 -5.87 14.29 6.13
N ASN A 460 -4.74 14.33 6.86
CA ASN A 460 -3.51 13.65 6.49
C ASN A 460 -2.74 13.10 7.71
N PRO A 461 -2.83 11.79 8.02
CA PRO A 461 -2.29 11.22 9.26
C PRO A 461 -0.76 11.12 9.29
N TYR A 462 -0.09 11.60 8.24
CA TYR A 462 1.35 11.70 8.12
C TYR A 462 1.89 13.08 8.53
N ILE A 463 1.04 13.96 9.05
CA ILE A 463 1.38 15.27 9.64
C ILE A 463 0.79 15.30 11.05
N TRP A 464 1.58 15.72 12.03
CA TRP A 464 1.19 15.72 13.44
C TRP A 464 1.47 17.08 14.06
N HIS A 465 0.51 17.54 14.86
CA HIS A 465 0.50 18.85 15.48
C HIS A 465 0.67 18.75 16.99
N ASP A 466 1.26 19.78 17.60
CA ASP A 466 1.19 19.96 19.05
C ASP A 466 -0.15 20.60 19.47
N SER A 467 -0.30 20.83 20.78
CA SER A 467 -1.46 21.53 21.35
C SER A 467 -1.62 22.99 20.91
N ASN A 468 -0.60 23.61 20.31
CA ASN A 468 -0.67 24.96 19.73
C ASN A 468 -1.08 24.95 18.25
N GLY A 469 -1.16 23.76 17.63
CA GLY A 469 -1.43 23.59 16.21
C GLY A 469 -0.19 23.65 15.31
N ASP A 470 1.01 23.75 15.89
CA ASP A 470 2.26 23.77 15.13
C ASP A 470 2.60 22.36 14.65
N ILE A 471 3.08 22.22 13.40
CA ILE A 471 3.52 20.93 12.85
C ILE A 471 4.79 20.50 13.56
N VAL A 472 4.72 19.38 14.29
CA VAL A 472 5.87 18.80 14.99
C VAL A 472 6.45 17.63 14.22
N LEU A 473 5.62 16.71 13.73
CA LEU A 473 6.09 15.57 12.94
C LEU A 473 5.51 15.63 11.53
N ARG A 474 6.35 15.28 10.55
CA ARG A 474 5.87 14.96 9.21
C ARG A 474 6.62 13.77 8.64
N TYR A 475 5.92 12.95 7.89
CA TYR A 475 6.51 11.89 7.11
C TYR A 475 6.78 12.36 5.69
N GLU A 476 7.86 11.88 5.10
CA GLU A 476 8.11 12.04 3.68
C GLU A 476 8.57 10.74 3.04
N ARG A 477 8.12 10.55 1.80
CA ARG A 477 8.47 9.43 0.94
C ARG A 477 9.11 9.96 -0.34
N ILE A 478 10.36 9.60 -0.59
CA ILE A 478 11.14 10.07 -1.73
C ILE A 478 11.62 8.86 -2.53
N ALA A 479 11.40 8.89 -3.84
CA ALA A 479 11.91 7.89 -4.77
C ALA A 479 12.97 8.52 -5.68
N SER A 480 13.98 7.74 -6.04
CA SER A 480 15.02 8.17 -6.97
C SER A 480 15.00 7.24 -8.18
N PRO A 481 14.43 7.66 -9.33
CA PRO A 481 14.24 6.80 -10.50
C PRO A 481 15.54 6.65 -11.33
N THR A 482 16.66 6.34 -10.66
CA THR A 482 17.99 6.24 -11.29
C THR A 482 18.13 5.05 -12.22
N ARG A 483 17.18 4.10 -12.16
CA ARG A 483 17.16 2.90 -13.01
C ARG A 483 16.10 2.94 -14.11
N ASP A 484 15.39 4.06 -14.27
CA ASP A 484 14.42 4.22 -15.38
C ASP A 484 15.10 4.12 -16.75
N ILE A 485 16.36 4.58 -16.85
CA ILE A 485 17.16 4.54 -18.08
C ILE A 485 17.40 3.09 -18.54
N THR A 486 17.47 2.13 -17.61
CA THR A 486 17.68 0.71 -17.91
C THR A 486 16.36 -0.07 -18.06
N GLN A 487 15.22 0.63 -18.06
CA GLN A 487 13.87 0.05 -18.16
C GLN A 487 13.60 -1.06 -17.14
N GLN A 488 14.26 -1.02 -15.97
CA GLN A 488 14.01 -1.99 -14.91
C GLN A 488 12.63 -1.76 -14.28
N HIS A 489 12.08 -2.81 -13.66
CA HIS A 489 10.77 -2.73 -13.01
C HIS A 489 10.70 -1.52 -12.07
N TYR A 490 9.57 -0.83 -12.04
CA TYR A 490 9.37 0.35 -11.19
C TYR A 490 9.59 0.05 -9.69
N ILE A 491 9.35 -1.21 -9.27
CA ILE A 491 9.68 -1.65 -7.91
C ILE A 491 11.18 -1.64 -7.62
N ARG A 492 12.01 -1.28 -8.60
CA ARG A 492 13.47 -1.27 -8.57
C ARG A 492 14.06 0.13 -8.59
N GLN A 493 13.30 1.09 -8.09
CA GLN A 493 13.82 2.41 -7.79
C GLN A 493 14.15 2.54 -6.31
N PRO A 494 15.35 3.04 -5.95
CA PRO A 494 15.65 3.42 -4.57
C PRO A 494 14.53 4.28 -3.99
N ILE A 495 14.07 3.93 -2.79
CA ILE A 495 13.03 4.67 -2.10
C ILE A 495 13.36 4.80 -0.62
N ILE A 496 13.08 5.98 -0.08
CA ILE A 496 13.20 6.28 1.34
C ILE A 496 11.85 6.71 1.89
N GLY A 497 11.53 6.21 3.08
CA GLY A 497 10.49 6.74 3.95
C GLY A 497 11.11 7.23 5.25
N ARG A 498 10.87 8.47 5.66
CA ARG A 498 11.42 9.02 6.90
C ARG A 498 10.48 9.96 7.64
N TRP A 499 10.60 9.94 8.97
CA TRP A 499 9.91 10.86 9.86
C TRP A 499 10.85 11.99 10.27
N LEU A 500 10.36 13.21 10.11
CA LEU A 500 11.04 14.46 10.46
C LEU A 500 10.32 15.10 11.63
N CYS A 501 11.09 15.61 12.58
CA CYS A 501 10.60 16.29 13.77
C CYS A 501 11.09 17.74 13.82
N ASP A 502 10.28 18.65 14.36
CA ASP A 502 10.75 20.00 14.71
C ASP A 502 11.87 19.89 15.74
N LYS A 503 13.06 20.35 15.33
CA LYS A 503 14.28 20.22 16.10
C LYS A 503 14.22 20.99 17.41
N LYS A 504 13.60 22.18 17.41
CA LYS A 504 13.54 23.04 18.60
C LYS A 504 12.62 22.44 19.65
N ILE A 505 11.47 21.88 19.23
CA ILE A 505 10.54 21.20 20.13
C ILE A 505 11.19 19.97 20.74
N LEU A 506 11.82 19.13 19.91
CA LEU A 506 12.54 17.93 20.37
C LEU A 506 13.66 18.28 21.36
N GLU A 507 14.51 19.26 21.03
CA GLU A 507 15.62 19.70 21.90
C GLU A 507 15.11 20.26 23.23
N ASN A 508 14.02 21.03 23.23
CA ASN A 508 13.43 21.55 24.46
C ASN A 508 12.93 20.44 25.38
N TRP A 509 12.21 19.45 24.82
CA TRP A 509 11.74 18.30 25.59
C TRP A 509 12.89 17.44 26.12
N MET A 510 13.92 17.17 25.31
CA MET A 510 15.10 16.43 25.74
C MET A 510 15.86 17.16 26.86
N ASN A 511 16.06 18.47 26.73
CA ASN A 511 16.76 19.27 27.74
C ASN A 511 16.01 19.32 29.07
N LYS A 512 14.66 19.48 29.02
CA LYS A 512 13.81 19.48 30.21
C LYS A 512 13.93 18.18 31.00
N ASN A 513 14.05 17.05 30.30
CA ASN A 513 14.08 15.72 30.90
C ASN A 513 15.49 15.15 31.07
N MET A 514 16.55 15.93 30.81
CA MET A 514 17.95 15.50 30.89
C MET A 514 18.22 14.25 30.03
N PHE A 515 17.72 14.27 28.79
CA PHE A 515 17.94 13.23 27.79
C PHE A 515 18.99 13.63 26.75
N GLN A 516 19.58 12.62 26.12
CA GLN A 516 20.43 12.71 24.94
C GLN A 516 19.89 11.82 23.83
N ILE A 517 20.19 12.16 22.58
CA ILE A 517 19.80 11.38 21.40
C ILE A 517 20.97 10.53 20.90
N LYS A 518 20.69 9.27 20.55
CA LYS A 518 21.63 8.38 19.85
C LYS A 518 20.90 7.69 18.70
N TYR A 519 21.59 7.50 17.59
CA TYR A 519 21.05 6.74 16.46
C TYR A 519 21.51 5.29 16.54
N VAL A 520 20.56 4.39 16.36
CA VAL A 520 20.80 2.96 16.13
C VAL A 520 20.45 2.63 14.68
N ASP A 521 21.06 1.60 14.14
CA ASP A 521 20.79 1.19 12.77
C ASP A 521 20.82 -0.33 12.55
N ASN A 522 20.12 -0.75 11.50
CA ASN A 522 20.11 -2.11 11.01
C ASN A 522 20.29 -2.12 9.49
N LEU A 523 21.01 -3.12 8.98
CA LEU A 523 21.19 -3.36 7.56
C LEU A 523 20.82 -4.81 7.28
N SER A 524 19.83 -5.03 6.43
CA SER A 524 19.52 -6.35 5.87
C SER A 524 19.81 -6.39 4.37
N ASP A 525 20.20 -7.56 3.90
CA ASP A 525 20.44 -7.89 2.49
C ASP A 525 19.35 -8.87 2.08
N ASN A 526 18.53 -8.49 1.11
CA ASN A 526 17.44 -9.30 0.61
C ASN A 526 17.78 -9.81 -0.78
N GLN A 527 17.66 -11.11 -0.99
CA GLN A 527 17.67 -11.74 -2.31
C GLN A 527 16.24 -12.09 -2.69
N TYR A 528 15.75 -11.54 -3.81
CA TYR A 528 14.48 -11.94 -4.41
C TYR A 528 14.70 -13.28 -5.11
N ASN A 529 14.01 -14.33 -4.67
CA ASN A 529 13.98 -15.63 -5.34
C ASN A 529 12.80 -15.71 -6.32
#